data_AF-A0A2V8IWF6-F1
#
_entry.id   AF-A0A2V8IWF6-F1
#
_cell.length_a   1.000
_cell.length_b   1.000
_cell.length_c   1.000
_cell.angle_alpha   90.00
_cell.angle_beta   90.00
_cell.angle_gamma   90.00
#
_symmetry.space_group_name_H-M   'P 1'
#
loop_
_entity.id
_entity.type
_entity.pdbx_description
1 polymer ?
#
loop_
_entity_poly.entity_id
_entity_poly.type
_entity_poly.pdbx_seq_one_letter_code
_entity_poly.pdbx_strand_id
1 'polypeptide(L)'
;MYWEVRPSFLIDISPYFARKIQAINCFASQFAGDLRDVTELYPAWGKLIDRITTQCKYFGHLIGVNYAEPFVVKELMAVDDIVTLAVPSI
;
A
#
# COMPACT_ATOMS: atom_id res chain seq x y z
N MET A 1 -7.68 -1.84 14.46
CA MET A 1 -7.27 -1.10 13.25
C MET A 1 -5.74 -1.22 13.19
N TYR A 2 -5.18 -2.04 12.29
CA TYR A 2 -3.74 -2.38 12.28
C TYR A 2 -2.88 -1.18 11.83
N TRP A 3 -2.71 -0.16 12.68
CA TRP A 3 -1.89 1.02 12.39
C TRP A 3 -0.91 1.39 13.50
N GLU A 4 -0.63 0.47 14.43
CA GLU A 4 0.27 0.77 15.55
C GLU A 4 1.74 0.85 15.14
N VAL A 5 2.09 0.40 13.93
CA VAL A 5 3.47 0.39 13.45
C VAL A 5 3.71 1.58 12.52
N ARG A 6 4.51 2.54 13.00
CA ARG A 6 5.00 3.64 12.18
C ARG A 6 5.87 3.07 11.03
N PRO A 7 5.63 3.45 9.77
CA PRO A 7 6.50 3.03 8.68
C PRO A 7 7.89 3.63 8.84
N SER A 8 8.92 2.86 8.47
CA SER A 8 10.31 3.32 8.44
C SER A 8 10.56 4.22 7.24
N PHE A 9 9.99 3.87 6.08
CA PHE A 9 10.03 4.69 4.88
C PHE A 9 8.81 4.41 3.99
N LEU A 10 8.59 5.31 3.03
CA LEU A 10 7.52 5.23 2.04
C LEU A 10 8.14 5.22 0.64
N ILE A 11 7.54 4.48 -0.29
CA ILE A 11 7.95 4.46 -1.71
C ILE A 11 6.84 5.08 -2.55
N ASP A 12 7.16 6.02 -3.44
CA ASP A 12 6.23 6.49 -4.46
C ASP A 12 5.93 5.37 -5.47
N ILE A 13 4.68 4.91 -5.46
CA ILE A 13 4.18 3.88 -6.37
C ILE A 13 3.19 4.45 -7.38
N SER A 14 3.10 5.78 -7.52
CA SER A 14 2.16 6.44 -8.43
C SER A 14 2.23 5.91 -9.87
N PRO A 15 3.43 5.68 -10.46
CA PRO A 15 3.54 5.08 -11.80
C PRO A 15 3.10 3.60 -11.86
N TYR A 16 3.11 2.90 -10.73
CA TYR A 16 2.89 1.45 -10.64
C TYR A 16 1.55 1.06 -10.04
N PHE A 17 0.77 2.03 -9.54
CA PHE A 17 -0.47 1.77 -8.82
C PHE A 17 -1.48 1.00 -9.67
N ALA A 18 -1.64 1.36 -10.94
CA ALA A 18 -2.54 0.64 -11.85
C ALA A 18 -2.14 -0.84 -12.02
N ARG A 19 -0.85 -1.12 -12.14
CA ARG A 19 -0.31 -2.49 -12.24
C ARG A 19 -0.53 -3.26 -10.94
N LYS A 20 -0.39 -2.61 -9.79
CA LYS A 20 -0.69 -3.20 -8.48
C LYS A 20 -2.16 -3.65 -8.38
N ILE A 21 -3.10 -2.79 -8.79
CA ILE A 21 -4.53 -3.13 -8.80
C ILE A 21 -4.83 -4.29 -9.77
N GLN A 22 -4.22 -4.29 -10.95
CA GLN A 22 -4.33 -5.40 -11.89
C GLN A 22 -3.82 -6.72 -11.28
N ALA A 23 -2.65 -6.70 -10.63
CA ALA A 23 -2.09 -7.88 -9.99
C ALA A 23 -2.98 -8.42 -8.86
N ILE A 24 -3.59 -7.54 -8.06
CA ILE A 24 -4.56 -7.93 -7.02
C ILE A 24 -5.77 -8.62 -7.66
N ASN A 25 -6.29 -8.07 -8.76
CA ASN A 25 -7.41 -8.64 -9.50
C ASN A 25 -7.11 -10.02 -10.12
N CYS A 26 -5.86 -10.37 -10.38
CA CYS A 26 -5.49 -11.70 -10.87
C CYS A 26 -5.72 -12.82 -9.84
N PHE A 27 -5.79 -12.51 -8.54
CA PHE A 27 -6.02 -13.50 -7.48
C PHE A 27 -7.50 -13.76 -7.22
N ALA A 28 -8.35 -13.64 -8.24
CA ALA A 28 -9.79 -13.83 -8.12
C ALA A 28 -10.15 -15.14 -7.39
N SER A 29 -9.44 -16.26 -7.63
CA SER A 29 -9.72 -17.56 -6.99
C SER A 29 -9.32 -17.66 -5.52
N GLN A 30 -8.36 -16.85 -5.03
CA GLN A 30 -7.98 -16.83 -3.61
C GLN A 30 -9.05 -16.17 -2.72
N PHE A 31 -9.99 -15.47 -3.35
CA PHE A 31 -11.04 -14.72 -2.68
C PHE A 31 -12.44 -14.98 -3.27
N ALA A 32 -12.53 -15.80 -4.32
CA ALA A 32 -13.73 -16.41 -4.87
C ALA A 32 -13.73 -17.90 -4.50
N GLY A 33 -13.96 -18.20 -3.22
CA GLY A 33 -14.44 -19.53 -2.82
C GLY A 33 -15.83 -19.80 -3.42
N ASP A 34 -16.17 -21.09 -3.55
CA ASP A 34 -17.34 -21.67 -4.23
C ASP A 34 -18.54 -20.70 -4.41
N LEU A 35 -18.90 -20.46 -5.67
CA LEU A 35 -19.79 -19.39 -6.14
C LEU A 35 -21.27 -19.54 -5.71
N ARG A 36 -21.55 -20.30 -4.66
CA ARG A 36 -22.90 -20.59 -4.16
C ARG A 36 -23.33 -19.71 -2.98
N ASP A 37 -22.40 -19.04 -2.28
CA ASP A 37 -22.65 -18.14 -1.13
C ASP A 37 -22.13 -16.69 -1.35
N VAL A 38 -22.14 -16.21 -2.60
CA VAL A 38 -21.30 -15.08 -3.09
C VAL A 38 -21.76 -13.69 -2.67
N THR A 39 -22.97 -13.54 -2.15
CA THR A 39 -23.54 -12.21 -1.88
C THR A 39 -22.78 -11.42 -0.81
N GLU A 40 -22.07 -12.09 0.11
CA GLU A 40 -21.26 -11.42 1.15
C GLU A 40 -19.77 -11.24 0.77
N LEU A 41 -19.23 -12.10 -0.09
CA LEU A 41 -17.82 -12.07 -0.52
C LEU A 41 -17.53 -10.96 -1.55
N TYR A 42 -18.44 -10.72 -2.49
CA TYR A 42 -18.26 -9.65 -3.49
C TYR A 42 -18.21 -8.23 -2.89
N PRO A 43 -19.07 -7.87 -1.91
CA PRO A 43 -18.94 -6.64 -1.15
C PRO A 43 -17.62 -6.51 -0.40
N ALA A 44 -17.03 -7.63 0.06
CA ALA A 44 -15.73 -7.63 0.72
C ALA A 44 -14.58 -7.31 -0.26
N TRP A 45 -14.72 -7.69 -1.53
CA TRP A 45 -13.74 -7.40 -2.59
C TRP A 45 -13.64 -5.91 -2.93
N GLY A 46 -14.79 -5.26 -3.18
CA GLY A 46 -14.83 -3.81 -3.40
C GLY A 46 -14.25 -3.06 -2.20
N LYS A 47 -14.62 -3.47 -0.98
CA LYS A 47 -14.07 -2.92 0.26
C LYS A 47 -12.57 -3.12 0.41
N LEU A 48 -12.00 -4.23 -0.09
CA LEU A 48 -10.56 -4.47 -0.07
C LEU A 48 -9.81 -3.51 -0.98
N ILE A 49 -10.26 -3.36 -2.23
CA ILE A 49 -9.64 -2.44 -3.20
C ILE A 49 -9.75 -1.00 -2.71
N ASP A 50 -10.92 -0.61 -2.21
CA ASP A 50 -11.13 0.73 -1.65
C ASP A 50 -10.22 0.98 -0.46
N ARG A 51 -10.05 -0.02 0.42
CA ARG A 51 -9.15 0.06 1.56
C ARG A 51 -7.69 0.20 1.14
N ILE A 52 -7.21 -0.62 0.21
CA ILE A 52 -5.84 -0.55 -0.32
C ILE A 52 -5.60 0.82 -0.97
N THR A 53 -6.56 1.29 -1.77
CA THR A 53 -6.50 2.59 -2.44
C THR A 53 -6.43 3.74 -1.43
N THR A 54 -7.29 3.70 -0.41
CA THR A 54 -7.32 4.70 0.67
C THR A 54 -6.00 4.71 1.42
N GLN A 55 -5.46 3.53 1.73
CA GLN A 55 -4.17 3.38 2.40
C GLN A 55 -3.02 3.99 1.58
N CYS A 56 -2.96 3.67 0.28
CA CYS A 56 -1.90 4.18 -0.59
C CYS A 56 -2.00 5.70 -0.78
N LYS A 57 -3.22 6.25 -0.87
CA LYS A 57 -3.45 7.70 -0.92
C LYS A 57 -3.03 8.40 0.36
N TYR A 58 -3.38 7.83 1.52
CA TYR A 58 -2.99 8.37 2.82
C TYR A 58 -1.47 8.52 2.93
N PHE A 59 -0.71 7.48 2.60
CA PHE A 59 0.75 7.59 2.63
C PHE A 59 1.32 8.45 1.52
N GLY A 60 0.71 8.45 0.33
CA GLY A 60 1.11 9.34 -0.76
C GLY A 60 1.05 10.79 -0.32
N HIS A 61 -0.02 11.17 0.37
CA HIS A 61 -0.19 12.51 0.92
C HIS A 61 0.94 12.92 1.90
N LEU A 62 1.47 11.98 2.69
CA LEU A 62 2.56 12.27 3.64
C LEU A 62 3.88 12.66 2.96
N ILE A 63 4.10 12.26 1.71
CA ILE A 63 5.33 12.57 0.94
C ILE A 63 5.05 13.37 -0.35
N GLY A 64 3.83 13.90 -0.51
CA GLY A 64 3.46 14.76 -1.63
C GLY A 64 3.25 14.04 -2.98
N VAL A 65 2.92 12.76 -2.98
CA VAL A 65 2.65 11.96 -4.20
C VAL A 65 1.24 11.37 -4.19
N ASN A 66 0.76 10.86 -5.33
CA ASN A 66 -0.61 10.34 -5.45
C ASN A 66 -0.82 9.04 -4.66
N TYR A 67 0.17 8.14 -4.72
CA TYR A 67 0.12 6.84 -4.08
C TYR A 67 1.51 6.48 -3.53
N ALA A 68 1.58 6.12 -2.25
CA ALA A 68 2.80 5.58 -1.66
C ALA A 68 2.54 4.29 -0.88
N GLU A 69 3.55 3.44 -0.82
CA GLU A 69 3.52 2.18 -0.09
C GLU A 69 4.46 2.21 1.12
N PRO A 70 3.99 1.83 2.32
CA PRO A 70 4.81 1.83 3.52
C PRO A 70 5.67 0.58 3.65
N PHE A 71 6.88 0.76 4.18
CA PHE A 71 7.76 -0.34 4.56
C PHE A 71 8.27 -0.14 5.98
N VAL A 72 8.47 -1.27 6.67
CA VAL A 72 9.06 -1.32 8.01
C VAL A 72 10.37 -2.09 7.91
N VAL A 73 11.45 -1.49 8.37
CA VAL A 73 12.74 -2.14 8.58
C VAL A 73 13.00 -2.25 10.07
N LYS A 74 13.57 -3.39 10.49
CA LYS A 74 13.94 -3.61 11.89
C LYS A 74 15.35 -3.09 12.16
N GLU A 75 16.19 -3.15 11.14
CA GLU A 75 17.58 -2.74 11.15
C GLU A 75 17.73 -1.24 10.85
N LEU A 76 18.89 -0.70 11.19
CA LEU A 76 19.26 0.68 10.85
C LEU A 76 19.57 0.80 9.36
N MET A 77 19.09 1.89 8.73
CA MET A 77 19.37 2.18 7.33
C MET A 77 20.75 2.83 7.20
N ALA A 78 21.64 2.20 6.43
CA ALA A 78 22.87 2.84 6.01
C ALA A 78 22.56 3.86 4.91
N VAL A 79 23.13 5.06 5.02
CA VAL A 79 22.96 6.16 4.07
C VAL A 79 24.36 6.63 3.65
N ASP A 80 24.63 6.61 2.34
CA ASP A 80 25.94 7.00 1.80
C ASP A 80 26.15 8.53 1.85
N ASP A 81 25.10 9.31 1.58
CA ASP A 81 25.10 10.77 1.65
C ASP A 81 23.76 11.30 2.18
N ILE A 82 23.80 11.97 3.33
CA ILE A 82 22.62 12.49 4.03
C ILE A 82 21.89 13.57 3.23
N VAL A 83 22.59 14.29 2.34
CA VAL A 83 22.01 15.36 1.52
C VAL A 83 21.09 14.80 0.43
N THR A 84 21.26 13.51 0.08
CA THR A 84 20.41 12.84 -0.91
C THR A 84 19.05 12.41 -0.35
N LEU A 85 18.87 12.46 0.98
CA LEU A 85 17.58 12.16 1.58
C LEU A 85 16.56 13.24 1.19
N ALA A 86 15.42 12.81 0.65
CA ALA A 86 14.32 13.70 0.26
C ALA A 86 13.59 14.35 1.45
N VAL A 87 14.12 14.20 2.67
CA VAL A 87 13.54 14.72 3.91
C VAL A 87 14.59 15.48 4.72
N PRO A 88 14.19 16.55 5.44
CA PRO A 88 15.10 17.22 6.37
C PRO A 88 15.54 16.25 7.46
N SER A 89 16.86 16.16 7.67
CA SER A 89 17.40 15.54 8.87
C SER A 89 17.42 16.57 10.00
N ILE A 90 16.91 16.21 11.18
CA ILE A 90 16.96 17.03 12.40
C ILE A 90 18.23 16.67 13.18
#